data_AF-A0A7V9SW31-F1
#
_entry.id   AF-A0A7V9SW31-F1
#
_cell.length_a   1.000
_cell.length_b   1.000
_cell.length_c   1.000
_cell.angle_alpha   90.00
_cell.angle_beta   90.00
_cell.angle_gamma   90.00
#
_symmetry.space_group_name_H-M   'P 1'
#
loop_
_entity.id
_entity.type
_entity.pdbx_description
1 polymer ?
#
loop_
_entity_poly.entity_id
_entity_poly.type
_entity_poly.pdbx_seq_one_letter_code
_entity_poly.pdbx_strand_id
1 'polypeptide(L)'
;MAEPSIEDIDYLVGPATPHFAYQIKARVRGLVRDLPEGHPVRRYGEEKLELLERLAHSSSKAEEGPLERRDRLGWEQLPSHGAASATESH
;
A
#
# COMPACT_ATOMS: atom_id res chain seq x y z
N MET A 1 -23.48 -17.79 -8.96
CA MET A 1 -22.41 -16.87 -8.55
C MET A 1 -23.11 -15.67 -7.92
N ALA A 2 -22.74 -15.26 -6.70
CA ALA A 2 -23.38 -14.13 -6.05
C ALA A 2 -23.13 -12.84 -6.85
N GLU A 3 -24.09 -11.94 -6.87
CA GLU A 3 -23.89 -10.60 -7.45
C GLU A 3 -22.83 -9.86 -6.62
N PRO A 4 -21.80 -9.29 -7.25
CA PRO A 4 -20.76 -8.56 -6.55
C PRO A 4 -21.33 -7.31 -5.85
N SER A 5 -20.85 -7.05 -4.64
CA SER A 5 -21.26 -5.94 -3.80
C SER A 5 -20.16 -4.87 -3.68
N ILE A 6 -20.52 -3.72 -3.09
CA ILE A 6 -19.55 -2.69 -2.71
C ILE A 6 -18.53 -3.25 -1.70
N GLU A 7 -19.00 -4.10 -0.78
CA GLU A 7 -18.16 -4.70 0.26
C GLU A 7 -17.08 -5.62 -0.32
N ASP A 8 -17.39 -6.35 -1.40
CA ASP A 8 -16.41 -7.17 -2.12
C ASP A 8 -15.28 -6.31 -2.73
N ILE A 9 -15.63 -5.12 -3.23
CA ILE A 9 -14.65 -4.16 -3.74
C ILE A 9 -13.80 -3.60 -2.60
N ASP A 10 -14.43 -3.21 -1.48
CA ASP A 10 -13.71 -2.69 -0.32
C ASP A 10 -12.79 -3.72 0.31
N TYR A 11 -13.17 -5.01 0.32
CA TYR A 11 -12.30 -6.09 0.78
C TYR A 11 -11.04 -6.22 -0.09
N LEU A 12 -11.16 -6.01 -1.40
CA LEU A 12 -10.01 -6.01 -2.32
C LEU A 12 -9.14 -4.77 -2.18
N VAL A 13 -9.75 -3.60 -1.97
CA VAL A 13 -9.05 -2.30 -1.96
C VAL A 13 -8.47 -1.97 -0.57
N GLY A 14 -9.08 -2.45 0.52
CA GLY A 14 -8.63 -2.23 1.89
C GLY A 14 -7.14 -2.50 2.13
N PRO A 15 -6.56 -3.61 1.63
CA PRO A 15 -5.14 -3.90 1.76
C PRO A 15 -4.27 -3.26 0.66
N ALA A 16 -4.76 -2.28 -0.10
CA ALA A 16 -4.03 -1.72 -1.23
C ALA A 16 -2.74 -1.01 -0.78
N THR A 17 -1.61 -1.64 -1.09
CA THR A 17 -0.30 -0.99 -1.09
C THR A 17 0.09 -0.64 -2.52
N PRO A 18 1.02 0.32 -2.71
CA PRO A 18 1.35 0.77 -4.06
C PRO A 18 1.90 -0.35 -4.98
N HIS A 19 2.66 -1.29 -4.42
CA HIS A 19 3.22 -2.44 -5.15
C HIS A 19 2.14 -3.42 -5.66
N PHE A 20 1.05 -3.59 -4.92
CA PHE A 20 -0.04 -4.51 -5.29
C PHE A 20 -1.18 -3.83 -6.06
N ALA A 21 -1.11 -2.51 -6.25
CA ALA A 21 -2.19 -1.74 -6.83
C ALA A 21 -2.65 -2.26 -8.20
N TYR A 22 -1.74 -2.66 -9.09
CA TYR A 22 -2.12 -3.27 -10.38
C TYR A 22 -2.78 -4.64 -10.25
N GLN A 23 -2.34 -5.46 -9.30
CA GLN A 23 -2.94 -6.78 -9.05
C GLN A 23 -4.37 -6.64 -8.52
N ILE A 24 -4.57 -5.70 -7.60
CA ILE A 24 -5.90 -5.37 -7.07
C ILE A 24 -6.78 -4.77 -8.16
N LYS A 25 -6.23 -3.87 -9.01
CA LYS A 25 -6.94 -3.28 -10.17
C LYS A 25 -7.50 -4.36 -11.11
N ALA A 26 -6.70 -5.39 -11.42
CA ALA A 26 -7.14 -6.50 -12.27
C ALA A 26 -8.31 -7.28 -11.65
N ARG A 27 -8.28 -7.50 -10.33
CA ARG A 27 -9.35 -8.19 -9.60
C ARG A 27 -10.64 -7.38 -9.56
N VAL A 28 -10.57 -6.08 -9.22
CA VAL A 28 -11.74 -5.18 -9.22
C VAL A 28 -12.35 -5.11 -10.62
N ARG A 29 -11.53 -5.03 -11.68
CA ARG A 29 -12.00 -5.04 -13.07
C ARG A 29 -12.78 -6.31 -13.40
N GLY A 30 -12.32 -7.46 -12.91
CA GLY A 30 -13.00 -8.73 -13.07
C GLY A 30 -14.39 -8.76 -12.43
N LEU A 31 -14.55 -8.15 -11.24
CA LEU A 31 -15.85 -8.09 -10.55
C LEU A 31 -16.87 -7.24 -11.29
N VAL A 32 -16.45 -6.12 -11.90
CA VAL A 32 -17.39 -5.15 -12.48
C VAL A 32 -17.63 -5.28 -13.98
N ARG A 33 -16.80 -6.05 -14.69
CA ARG A 33 -16.84 -6.16 -16.17
C ARG A 33 -18.21 -6.55 -16.72
N ASP A 34 -18.88 -7.46 -16.04
CA ASP A 34 -20.13 -8.07 -16.51
C ASP A 34 -21.38 -7.34 -15.95
N LEU A 35 -21.19 -6.21 -15.25
CA LEU A 35 -22.27 -5.40 -14.70
C LEU A 35 -22.76 -4.33 -15.70
N PRO A 36 -24.07 -3.98 -15.71
CA PRO A 36 -24.60 -2.88 -16.50
C PRO A 36 -23.95 -1.53 -16.16
N GLU A 37 -23.84 -0.62 -17.12
CA GLU A 37 -23.23 0.72 -16.92
C GLU A 37 -23.89 1.55 -15.82
N GLY A 38 -25.20 1.38 -15.60
CA GLY A 38 -25.94 2.05 -14.53
C GLY A 38 -25.81 1.40 -13.15
N HIS A 39 -25.11 0.27 -13.04
CA HIS A 39 -25.07 -0.49 -11.79
C HIS A 39 -24.21 0.24 -10.74
N PRO A 40 -24.72 0.44 -9.50
CA PRO A 40 -23.99 1.19 -8.48
C PRO A 40 -22.63 0.60 -8.14
N VAL A 41 -22.51 -0.74 -8.10
CA VAL A 41 -21.23 -1.44 -7.84
C VAL A 41 -20.24 -1.25 -8.99
N ARG A 42 -20.72 -1.13 -10.25
CA ARG A 42 -19.83 -0.88 -11.39
C ARG A 42 -19.24 0.52 -11.31
N ARG A 43 -20.09 1.52 -11.06
CA ARG A 43 -19.63 2.90 -10.87
C ARG A 43 -18.61 3.02 -9.74
N TYR A 44 -18.92 2.42 -8.59
CA TYR A 44 -17.98 2.40 -7.47
C TYR A 44 -16.66 1.71 -7.82
N GLY A 45 -16.70 0.57 -8.50
CA GLY A 45 -15.50 -0.13 -8.94
C GLY A 45 -14.67 0.69 -9.93
N GLU A 46 -15.31 1.38 -10.88
CA GLU A 46 -14.64 2.28 -11.82
C GLU A 46 -13.89 3.41 -11.08
N GLU A 47 -14.50 4.03 -10.08
CA GLU A 47 -13.84 5.03 -9.22
C GLU A 47 -12.60 4.45 -8.51
N LYS A 48 -12.68 3.20 -8.03
CA LYS A 48 -11.54 2.51 -7.41
C LYS A 48 -10.46 2.11 -8.41
N LEU A 49 -10.81 1.78 -9.65
CA LEU A 49 -9.82 1.48 -10.70
C LEU A 49 -8.93 2.68 -10.98
N GLU A 50 -9.49 3.88 -11.02
CA GLU A 50 -8.72 5.13 -11.17
C GLU A 50 -7.84 5.42 -9.96
N LEU A 51 -8.35 5.18 -8.74
CA LEU A 51 -7.57 5.32 -7.50
C LEU A 51 -6.34 4.40 -7.52
N LEU A 52 -6.54 3.13 -7.85
CA LEU A 52 -5.47 2.12 -7.90
C LEU A 52 -4.44 2.44 -8.99
N GLU A 53 -4.87 3.01 -10.12
CA GLU A 53 -3.96 3.47 -11.17
C GLU A 53 -3.05 4.59 -10.70
N ARG A 54 -3.61 5.61 -10.04
CA ARG A 54 -2.81 6.70 -9.47
C ARG A 54 -1.84 6.18 -8.40
N LEU A 55 -2.31 5.30 -7.52
CA LEU A 55 -1.48 4.70 -6.47
C LEU A 55 -0.28 3.93 -7.04
N ALA A 56 -0.53 3.11 -8.07
CA ALA A 56 0.52 2.36 -8.75
C ALA A 56 1.53 3.29 -9.44
N HIS A 57 1.03 4.33 -10.12
CA HIS A 57 1.86 5.29 -10.84
C HIS A 57 2.77 6.09 -9.88
N SER A 58 2.22 6.58 -8.76
CA SER A 58 2.99 7.30 -7.74
C SER A 58 4.11 6.45 -7.14
N SER A 59 3.89 5.13 -6.96
CA SER A 59 4.95 4.22 -6.50
C SER A 59 6.10 4.11 -7.48
N SER A 60 5.79 3.89 -8.76
CA SER A 60 6.81 3.75 -9.81
C SER A 60 7.74 4.96 -9.83
N LYS A 61 7.17 6.16 -9.66
CA LYS A 61 7.95 7.41 -9.62
C LYS A 61 8.72 7.61 -8.32
N ALA A 62 8.25 7.07 -7.20
CA ALA A 62 9.00 7.08 -5.95
C ALA A 62 10.23 6.15 -6.00
N GLU A 63 10.12 5.00 -6.69
CA GLU A 63 11.26 4.08 -6.90
C GLU A 63 12.24 4.58 -7.97
N GLU A 64 11.78 5.31 -8.98
CA GLU A 64 12.62 5.94 -10.01
C GLU A 64 13.30 7.25 -9.54
N GLY A 65 12.86 7.83 -8.42
CA GLY A 65 13.53 8.96 -7.80
C GLY A 65 14.88 8.55 -7.22
N PRO A 66 15.88 9.46 -7.13
CA PRO A 66 17.07 9.15 -6.37
C PRO A 66 16.62 8.73 -4.97
N LEU A 67 16.95 7.49 -4.56
CA LEU A 67 16.87 7.11 -3.16
C LEU A 67 17.48 8.27 -2.38
N GLU A 68 16.69 8.95 -1.56
CA GLU A 68 17.21 10.00 -0.69
C GLU A 68 18.49 9.44 -0.08
N ARG A 69 19.61 10.13 -0.33
CA ARG A 69 20.89 9.79 0.27
C ARG A 69 20.61 9.63 1.76
N ARG A 70 20.91 8.46 2.33
CA ARG A 70 20.86 8.16 3.78
C ARG A 70 21.92 8.97 4.56
N ASP A 71 22.19 10.18 4.11
CA ASP A 71 23.31 11.05 4.45
C ASP A 71 22.81 12.34 5.10
N ARG A 72 21.56 12.38 5.56
CA ARG A 72 21.08 13.40 6.49
C ARG A 72 20.67 12.77 7.81
N LEU A 73 21.61 12.92 8.76
CA LEU A 73 21.50 12.82 10.21
C LEU A 73 21.78 11.44 10.86
N GLY A 74 23.04 11.26 11.28
CA GLY A 74 23.35 10.98 12.68
C GLY A 74 23.04 9.58 13.23
N TRP A 75 23.60 8.54 12.62
CA TRP A 75 23.75 7.23 13.29
C TRP A 75 24.92 7.18 14.30
N GLU A 76 25.60 8.31 14.55
CA GLU A 76 26.76 8.42 15.42
C GLU A 76 26.44 8.67 16.91
N GLN A 77 25.17 8.64 17.33
CA GLN A 77 24.80 8.81 18.76
C GLN A 77 23.70 7.84 19.23
N LEU A 78 23.85 6.55 18.94
CA LEU A 78 23.20 5.55 19.81
C LEU A 78 24.13 5.34 21.02
N PRO A 79 23.77 5.80 22.24
CA PRO A 79 24.53 5.41 23.42
C PRO A 79 24.33 3.90 23.60
N SER A 80 25.44 3.17 23.47
CA SER A 80 25.55 1.77 23.85
C SER A 80 25.20 1.64 25.34
N HIS A 81 23.92 1.39 25.64
CA HIS A 81 23.49 1.02 26.99
C HIS A 81 23.90 -0.43 27.22
N GLY A 82 25.04 -0.60 27.88
CA GLY A 82 25.55 -1.91 28.28
C GLY A 82 26.74 -1.87 29.24
N ALA A 83 26.90 -0.81 30.04
CA ALA A 83 27.77 -0.87 31.21
C ALA A 83 27.00 -1.55 32.35
N ALA A 84 27.04 -2.89 32.40
CA ALA A 84 26.71 -3.60 33.63
C ALA A 84 27.84 -3.32 34.63
N SER A 85 27.52 -2.46 35.58
CA SER A 85 28.30 -2.02 36.72
C SER A 85 29.21 -3.09 37.33
N ALA A 86 30.48 -2.73 37.48
CA ALA A 86 31.38 -3.32 38.46
C ALA A 86 30.80 -3.14 39.88
N THR A 87 30.91 -4.17 40.70
CA THR A 87 30.93 -4.02 42.16
C THR A 87 32.09 -4.86 42.66
N GLU A 88 33.08 -4.15 43.21
CA GLU A 88 34.27 -4.65 43.88
C GLU A 88 33.96 -5.19 45.29
N SER A 89 34.88 -6.06 45.76
CA SER A 89 35.30 -6.31 47.15
C SER A 89 34.48 -7.25 48.06
N HIS A 90 35.03 -8.43 48.34
CA HIS A 90 35.83 -8.69 49.57
C HIS A 90 36.77 -9.89 49.34
#